data_AF-A0AAU4EIF4-F1
#
_entry.id   AF-A0AAU4EIF4-F1
#
_cell.length_a   1.000
_cell.length_b   1.000
_cell.length_c   1.000
_cell.angle_alpha   90.00
_cell.angle_beta   90.00
_cell.angle_gamma   90.00
#
_symmetry.space_group_name_H-M   'P 1'
#
loop_
_entity.id
_entity.type
_entity.pdbx_description
1 polymer ?
#
loop_
_entity_poly.entity_id
_entity_poly.type
_entity_poly.pdbx_seq_one_letter_code
_entity_poly.pdbx_strand_id
1 'polypeptide(L)'
;MTTHVVVRRGGILAAVVACTVLLDAGAAMAAAGDGSAYGVDVDVTLVGSPAVHVGPLAASNTNGPTTNTLATVTAPGILTTGVITTSATRDTTTGAVTAKASTANVGLPLLNIPLGTVKAQAIEADCTATQQGVTGSSTFLNATLGSLGAVAATPAPNTTLAVNVATVHIATIILNEQIHNPDGSLTVNALHVKLLGGVLGSLGSGDVIVSSVTCGPAGLPVPLASGAGMWIAFGLLGVFAVPVGVGVIRRRSATSF
;
A
#
# COMPACT_ATOMS: atom_id res chain seq x y z
N MET A 1 -32.77 74.55 -10.01
CA MET A 1 -33.72 74.83 -8.91
C MET A 1 -34.19 73.50 -8.36
N THR A 2 -33.91 73.28 -7.07
CA THR A 2 -34.58 72.37 -6.10
C THR A 2 -34.80 70.90 -6.50
N THR A 3 -33.96 69.94 -6.05
CA THR A 3 -34.02 69.19 -4.76
C THR A 3 -35.34 68.44 -4.57
N HIS A 4 -35.41 67.12 -4.35
CA HIS A 4 -34.89 66.30 -3.24
C HIS A 4 -35.15 64.80 -3.58
N VAL A 5 -34.65 63.74 -2.94
CA VAL A 5 -33.51 63.36 -2.07
C VAL A 5 -33.69 61.84 -1.92
N VAL A 6 -32.66 61.08 -2.27
CA VAL A 6 -31.94 60.03 -1.50
C VAL A 6 -32.73 58.88 -0.81
N VAL A 7 -32.02 57.74 -0.67
CA VAL A 7 -32.00 56.79 0.49
C VAL A 7 -32.78 55.48 0.19
N ARG A 8 -32.27 54.25 0.31
CA ARG A 8 -31.03 53.64 0.86
C ARG A 8 -31.07 52.10 0.61
N ARG A 9 -29.87 51.49 0.67
CA ARG A 9 -29.55 50.14 1.21
C ARG A 9 -30.08 48.94 0.41
N GLY A 10 -29.36 47.85 0.20
CA GLY A 10 -28.05 47.35 0.64
C GLY A 10 -27.96 45.95 0.02
N GLY A 11 -26.88 45.59 -0.65
CA GLY A 11 -25.81 44.80 -0.05
C GLY A 11 -26.06 43.30 -0.26
N ILE A 12 -25.14 42.61 -0.92
CA ILE A 12 -24.42 41.43 -0.42
C ILE A 12 -23.51 40.90 -1.53
N LEU A 13 -22.20 40.90 -1.20
CA LEU A 13 -21.12 40.19 -1.86
C LEU A 13 -21.28 38.68 -1.67
N ALA A 14 -20.91 37.87 -2.66
CA ALA A 14 -20.39 36.53 -2.41
C ALA A 14 -19.34 36.16 -3.47
N ALA A 15 -18.14 35.87 -2.97
CA ALA A 15 -16.90 35.67 -3.69
C ALA A 15 -16.87 34.36 -4.48
N VAL A 16 -16.35 34.42 -5.71
CA VAL A 16 -15.87 33.24 -6.45
C VAL A 16 -14.40 33.05 -6.08
N VAL A 17 -14.12 32.20 -5.09
CA VAL A 17 -12.76 31.72 -4.81
C VAL A 17 -12.55 30.48 -5.67
N ALA A 18 -11.87 30.64 -6.80
CA ALA A 18 -11.41 29.53 -7.62
C ALA A 18 -10.13 28.95 -6.98
N CYS A 19 -10.26 27.80 -6.31
CA CYS A 19 -9.12 27.02 -5.82
C CYS A 19 -8.36 26.42 -7.01
N THR A 20 -7.20 26.97 -7.33
CA THR A 20 -6.18 26.29 -8.14
C THR A 20 -5.38 25.36 -7.22
N VAL A 21 -5.74 24.07 -7.20
CA VAL A 21 -4.91 23.04 -6.57
C VAL A 21 -3.82 22.66 -7.58
N LEU A 22 -2.57 22.94 -7.21
CA LEU A 22 -1.38 22.50 -7.91
C LEU A 22 -1.29 20.97 -7.83
N LEU A 23 -1.10 20.35 -8.99
CA LEU A 23 -0.78 18.94 -9.16
C LEU A 23 0.69 18.72 -8.78
N ASP A 24 0.95 18.45 -7.49
CA ASP A 24 2.17 17.74 -7.11
C ASP A 24 1.86 16.24 -7.15
N ALA A 25 2.62 15.52 -7.98
CA ALA A 25 2.63 14.07 -8.03
C ALA A 25 3.30 13.55 -6.74
N GLY A 26 2.54 13.55 -5.64
CA GLY A 26 2.93 12.87 -4.41
C GLY A 26 2.99 11.37 -4.63
N ALA A 27 3.94 10.71 -3.97
CA ALA A 27 3.93 9.26 -3.80
C ALA A 27 2.52 8.82 -3.37
N ALA A 28 2.02 7.73 -3.96
CA ALA A 28 0.71 7.20 -3.64
C ALA A 28 0.62 6.93 -2.14
N MET A 29 -0.04 7.83 -1.40
CA MET A 29 -0.25 7.69 0.03
C MET A 29 -1.29 6.61 0.25
N ALA A 30 -0.98 5.61 1.07
CA ALA A 30 -1.98 4.64 1.45
C ALA A 30 -2.93 5.31 2.45
N ALA A 31 -4.20 5.44 2.10
CA ALA A 31 -5.21 5.92 3.03
C ALA A 31 -5.53 4.83 4.07
N ALA A 32 -6.11 5.23 5.20
CA ALA A 32 -6.68 4.28 6.14
C ALA A 32 -7.71 3.38 5.43
N GLY A 33 -7.45 2.07 5.38
CA GLY A 33 -8.26 1.12 4.62
C GLY A 33 -7.62 0.62 3.32
N ASP A 34 -6.46 1.17 2.91
CA ASP A 34 -5.70 0.67 1.76
C ASP A 34 -4.76 -0.46 2.14
N GLY A 35 -4.62 -1.44 1.25
CA GLY A 35 -3.63 -2.49 1.34
C GLY A 35 -3.26 -3.02 -0.04
N SER A 36 -2.03 -3.48 -0.18
CA SER A 36 -1.52 -4.06 -1.42
C SER A 36 -0.57 -5.22 -1.13
N ALA A 37 -0.43 -6.10 -2.12
CA ALA A 37 0.50 -7.21 -2.05
C ALA A 37 1.02 -7.57 -3.45
N TYR A 38 2.28 -7.98 -3.55
CA TYR A 38 2.85 -8.57 -4.77
C TYR A 38 3.82 -9.69 -4.38
N GLY A 39 3.96 -10.68 -5.26
CA GLY A 39 4.78 -11.86 -4.93
C GLY A 39 6.23 -11.73 -5.34
N VAL A 40 6.51 -11.08 -6.47
CA VAL A 40 7.87 -10.95 -7.00
C VAL A 40 8.04 -9.58 -7.62
N ASP A 41 9.14 -8.92 -7.27
CA ASP A 41 9.66 -7.76 -7.99
C ASP A 41 11.18 -7.90 -8.11
N VAL A 42 11.68 -7.84 -9.34
CA VAL A 42 13.10 -7.97 -9.67
C VAL A 42 13.48 -6.77 -10.49
N ASP A 43 14.43 -5.99 -10.00
CA ASP A 43 15.07 -4.91 -10.73
C ASP A 43 16.58 -5.05 -10.54
N VAL A 44 17.26 -5.70 -11.47
CA VAL A 44 18.67 -6.02 -11.34
C VAL A 44 19.44 -5.70 -12.61
N THR A 45 20.59 -5.06 -12.45
CA THR A 45 21.59 -4.89 -13.50
C THR A 45 22.84 -5.67 -13.15
N LEU A 46 23.07 -6.81 -13.82
CA LEU A 46 24.27 -7.63 -13.63
C LEU A 46 25.45 -7.08 -14.44
N VAL A 47 26.67 -7.25 -13.93
CA VAL A 47 27.88 -6.82 -14.63
C VAL A 47 27.99 -7.53 -15.98
N GLY A 48 28.13 -6.76 -17.06
CA GLY A 48 28.27 -7.29 -18.42
C GLY A 48 26.98 -7.85 -19.02
N SER A 49 25.82 -7.62 -18.40
CA SER A 49 24.51 -8.03 -18.91
C SER A 49 23.54 -6.84 -18.99
N PRO A 50 22.49 -6.91 -19.84
CA PRO A 50 21.39 -5.95 -19.80
C PRO A 50 20.66 -5.96 -18.45
N ALA A 51 20.04 -4.84 -18.11
CA ALA A 51 19.15 -4.76 -16.95
C ALA A 51 17.94 -5.70 -17.14
N VAL A 52 17.55 -6.37 -16.06
CA VAL A 52 16.42 -7.29 -15.99
C VAL A 52 15.39 -6.70 -15.02
N HIS A 53 14.20 -6.43 -15.56
CA HIS A 53 13.05 -5.96 -14.79
C HIS A 53 11.93 -6.99 -14.92
N VAL A 54 11.48 -7.54 -13.79
CA VAL A 54 10.38 -8.51 -13.71
C VAL A 54 9.52 -8.18 -12.49
N GLY A 55 8.36 -7.58 -12.71
CA GLY A 55 7.41 -7.29 -11.65
C GLY A 55 6.86 -5.87 -11.67
N PRO A 56 6.01 -5.52 -10.69
CA PRO A 56 5.50 -6.41 -9.63
C PRO A 56 4.54 -7.48 -10.18
N LEU A 57 4.75 -8.75 -9.82
CA LEU A 57 3.96 -9.89 -10.30
C LEU A 57 2.93 -10.36 -9.28
N ALA A 58 1.80 -10.85 -9.80
CA ALA A 58 0.62 -11.23 -9.02
C ALA A 58 0.20 -10.13 -8.04
N ALA A 59 0.12 -8.88 -8.49
CA ALA A 59 -0.29 -7.77 -7.64
C ALA A 59 -1.77 -7.88 -7.24
N SER A 60 -2.07 -7.57 -5.98
CA SER A 60 -3.43 -7.40 -5.45
C SER A 60 -3.54 -6.12 -4.61
N ASN A 61 -4.75 -5.59 -4.49
CA ASN A 61 -5.06 -4.36 -3.78
C ASN A 61 -6.48 -4.42 -3.18
N THR A 62 -6.71 -3.73 -2.06
CA THR A 62 -8.04 -3.60 -1.43
C THR A 62 -9.09 -2.96 -2.36
N ASN A 63 -8.66 -2.13 -3.31
CA ASN A 63 -9.48 -1.51 -4.35
C ASN A 63 -9.60 -2.36 -5.62
N GLY A 64 -8.98 -3.54 -5.63
CA GLY A 64 -9.04 -4.52 -6.72
C GLY A 64 -7.75 -4.64 -7.53
N PRO A 65 -7.49 -5.83 -8.12
CA PRO A 65 -8.08 -7.11 -7.73
C PRO A 65 -7.66 -7.47 -6.29
N THR A 66 -8.59 -7.96 -5.47
CA THR A 66 -8.32 -8.26 -4.05
C THR A 66 -7.55 -9.57 -3.85
N THR A 67 -7.48 -10.41 -4.87
CA THR A 67 -6.65 -11.61 -4.91
C THR A 67 -6.04 -11.75 -6.30
N ASN A 68 -4.83 -12.32 -6.36
CA ASN A 68 -4.19 -12.64 -7.63
C ASN A 68 -3.34 -13.91 -7.47
N THR A 69 -3.11 -14.62 -8.57
CA THR A 69 -2.32 -15.84 -8.58
C THR A 69 -1.56 -15.97 -9.88
N LEU A 70 -0.28 -16.36 -9.78
CA LEU A 70 0.58 -16.61 -10.92
C LEU A 70 1.31 -17.94 -10.72
N ALA A 71 1.33 -18.80 -11.74
CA ALA A 71 1.74 -20.19 -11.57
C ALA A 71 3.25 -20.39 -11.35
N THR A 72 4.09 -19.70 -12.11
CA THR A 72 5.56 -19.86 -12.07
C THR A 72 6.19 -18.61 -12.64
N VAL A 73 7.27 -18.15 -12.03
CA VAL A 73 8.10 -17.05 -12.54
C VAL A 73 9.52 -17.54 -12.67
N THR A 74 10.17 -17.17 -13.77
CA THR A 74 11.60 -17.44 -13.97
C THR A 74 12.24 -16.21 -14.58
N ALA A 75 13.13 -15.58 -13.82
CA ALA A 75 14.10 -14.62 -14.31
C ALA A 75 15.43 -15.37 -14.47
N PRO A 76 15.86 -15.72 -15.70
CA PRO A 76 17.00 -16.59 -15.94
C PRO A 76 18.26 -16.12 -15.20
N GLY A 77 18.88 -17.01 -14.44
CA GLY A 77 20.07 -16.72 -13.64
C GLY A 77 19.82 -15.87 -12.39
N ILE A 78 18.58 -15.40 -12.15
CA ILE A 78 18.26 -14.49 -11.04
C ILE A 78 17.36 -15.16 -10.01
N LEU A 79 16.14 -15.52 -10.44
CA LEU A 79 15.08 -15.99 -9.55
C LEU A 79 14.25 -17.06 -10.26
N THR A 80 13.89 -18.09 -9.51
CA THR A 80 12.86 -19.07 -9.90
C THR A 80 11.82 -19.17 -8.81
N THR A 81 10.54 -19.21 -9.16
CA THR A 81 9.46 -19.44 -8.20
C THR A 81 8.46 -20.45 -8.75
N GLY A 82 7.78 -21.15 -7.86
CA GLY A 82 6.52 -21.83 -8.16
C GLY A 82 5.34 -20.86 -8.09
N VAL A 83 4.21 -21.36 -7.58
CA VAL A 83 2.96 -20.60 -7.49
C VAL A 83 3.12 -19.43 -6.53
N ILE A 84 2.67 -18.27 -6.99
CA ILE A 84 2.55 -17.04 -6.24
C ILE A 84 1.07 -16.79 -6.00
N THR A 85 0.68 -16.56 -4.75
CA THR A 85 -0.66 -16.09 -4.38
C THR A 85 -0.55 -14.82 -3.56
N THR A 86 -1.40 -13.85 -3.87
CA THR A 86 -1.50 -12.62 -3.09
C THR A 86 -2.95 -12.28 -2.81
N SER A 87 -3.16 -11.57 -1.70
CA SER A 87 -4.45 -11.02 -1.35
C SER A 87 -4.30 -9.71 -0.58
N ALA A 88 -5.20 -8.77 -0.82
CA ALA A 88 -5.37 -7.58 -0.03
C ALA A 88 -6.86 -7.32 0.15
N THR A 89 -7.33 -7.39 1.39
CA THR A 89 -8.75 -7.30 1.72
C THR A 89 -8.98 -6.31 2.84
N ARG A 90 -10.09 -5.58 2.74
CA ARG A 90 -10.59 -4.70 3.79
C ARG A 90 -11.89 -5.26 4.35
N ASP A 91 -11.96 -5.42 5.66
CA ASP A 91 -13.20 -5.73 6.36
C ASP A 91 -14.10 -4.49 6.38
N THR A 92 -15.29 -4.60 5.79
CA THR A 92 -16.27 -3.51 5.70
C THR A 92 -16.91 -3.15 7.04
N THR A 93 -16.83 -4.05 8.03
CA THR A 93 -17.42 -3.88 9.36
C THR A 93 -16.46 -3.16 10.30
N THR A 94 -15.21 -3.64 10.37
CA THR A 94 -14.21 -3.13 11.32
C THR A 94 -13.30 -2.07 10.70
N GLY A 95 -13.23 -2.01 9.38
CA GLY A 95 -12.26 -1.21 8.64
C GLY A 95 -10.86 -1.81 8.61
N ALA A 96 -10.64 -3.00 9.21
CA ALA A 96 -9.35 -3.66 9.25
C ALA A 96 -8.89 -4.07 7.85
N VAL A 97 -7.59 -3.93 7.59
CA VAL A 97 -6.96 -4.35 6.34
C VAL A 97 -6.04 -5.52 6.62
N THR A 98 -6.11 -6.54 5.78
CA THR A 98 -5.17 -7.66 5.79
C THR A 98 -4.60 -7.81 4.39
N ALA A 99 -3.28 -7.83 4.30
CA ALA A 99 -2.53 -8.07 3.08
C ALA A 99 -1.61 -9.27 3.28
N LYS A 100 -1.60 -10.20 2.32
CA LYS A 100 -0.81 -11.42 2.35
C LYS A 100 -0.18 -11.67 0.98
N ALA A 101 1.08 -12.10 0.97
CA ALA A 101 1.76 -12.61 -0.21
C ALA A 101 2.44 -13.92 0.15
N SER A 102 2.22 -14.97 -0.65
CA SER A 102 2.85 -16.28 -0.49
C SER A 102 3.46 -16.72 -1.81
N THR A 103 4.72 -17.12 -1.77
CA THR A 103 5.47 -17.59 -2.94
C THR A 103 6.06 -18.95 -2.65
N ALA A 104 5.67 -19.96 -3.43
CA ALA A 104 6.16 -21.32 -3.31
C ALA A 104 7.45 -21.55 -4.11
N ASN A 105 8.23 -22.55 -3.71
CA ASN A 105 9.41 -23.07 -4.40
C ASN A 105 10.35 -21.97 -4.93
N VAL A 106 10.74 -21.07 -4.04
CA VAL A 106 11.64 -19.96 -4.35
C VAL A 106 13.07 -20.48 -4.46
N GLY A 107 13.78 -20.08 -5.51
CA GLY A 107 15.21 -20.29 -5.69
C GLY A 107 15.87 -19.00 -6.15
N LEU A 108 17.06 -18.71 -5.65
CA LEU A 108 17.84 -17.52 -6.02
C LEU A 108 19.16 -17.91 -6.69
N PRO A 109 19.13 -18.34 -7.97
CA PRO A 109 20.35 -18.66 -8.71
C PRO A 109 21.43 -17.58 -8.70
N LEU A 110 21.07 -16.29 -8.59
CA LEU A 110 22.05 -15.20 -8.55
C LEU A 110 23.05 -15.31 -7.39
N LEU A 111 22.64 -15.93 -6.29
CA LEU A 111 23.46 -16.11 -5.08
C LEU A 111 24.16 -17.48 -5.05
N ASN A 112 23.98 -18.33 -6.06
CA ASN A 112 24.55 -19.68 -6.04
C ASN A 112 26.09 -19.68 -6.10
N ILE A 113 26.70 -18.69 -6.74
CA ILE A 113 28.16 -18.56 -6.77
C ILE A 113 28.71 -18.23 -5.37
N PRO A 114 28.27 -17.16 -4.69
CA PRO A 114 28.80 -16.81 -3.37
C PRO A 114 28.36 -17.76 -2.25
N LEU A 115 27.14 -18.29 -2.32
CA LEU A 115 26.53 -19.00 -1.19
C LEU A 115 26.26 -20.48 -1.45
N GLY A 116 26.33 -20.96 -2.69
CA GLY A 116 25.75 -22.26 -3.04
C GLY A 116 24.22 -22.20 -3.06
N THR A 117 23.54 -23.33 -2.93
CA THR A 117 22.08 -23.39 -3.18
C THR A 117 21.27 -22.52 -2.21
N VAL A 118 20.69 -21.44 -2.73
CA VAL A 118 19.73 -20.59 -2.01
C VAL A 118 18.30 -20.91 -2.46
N LYS A 119 17.46 -21.38 -1.52
CA LYS A 119 16.07 -21.77 -1.81
C LYS A 119 15.17 -21.74 -0.59
N ALA A 120 13.87 -21.68 -0.82
CA ALA A 120 12.81 -21.85 0.18
C ALA A 120 11.62 -22.59 -0.43
N GLN A 121 10.96 -23.43 0.37
CA GLN A 121 9.74 -24.11 -0.08
C GLN A 121 8.56 -23.15 -0.14
N ALA A 122 8.45 -22.25 0.83
CA ALA A 122 7.47 -21.17 0.82
C ALA A 122 8.05 -19.95 1.54
N ILE A 123 7.70 -18.76 1.04
CA ILE A 123 8.00 -17.47 1.66
C ILE A 123 6.70 -16.69 1.73
N GLU A 124 6.31 -16.31 2.94
CA GLU A 124 5.08 -15.57 3.19
C GLU A 124 5.39 -14.22 3.83
N ALA A 125 4.68 -13.19 3.40
CA ALA A 125 4.59 -11.91 4.09
C ALA A 125 3.12 -11.67 4.47
N ASP A 126 2.91 -11.20 5.69
CA ASP A 126 1.61 -10.89 6.24
C ASP A 126 1.67 -9.51 6.90
N CYS A 127 0.65 -8.71 6.62
CA CYS A 127 0.47 -7.41 7.23
C CYS A 127 -1.01 -7.23 7.60
N THR A 128 -1.25 -6.63 8.77
CA THR A 128 -2.59 -6.29 9.24
C THR A 128 -2.61 -4.89 9.81
N ALA A 129 -3.51 -4.04 9.31
CA ALA A 129 -3.82 -2.74 9.89
C ALA A 129 -5.19 -2.78 10.58
N THR A 130 -5.21 -2.47 11.88
CA THR A 130 -6.43 -2.37 12.68
C THR A 130 -6.51 -0.99 13.34
N GLN A 131 -7.52 -0.77 14.19
CA GLN A 131 -7.61 0.45 15.01
C GLN A 131 -6.55 0.50 16.12
N GLN A 132 -5.94 -0.63 16.47
CA GLN A 132 -4.91 -0.71 17.52
C GLN A 132 -3.50 -0.42 16.99
N GLY A 133 -3.30 -0.49 15.67
CA GLY A 133 -2.00 -0.33 15.05
C GLY A 133 -1.87 -1.11 13.75
N VAL A 134 -0.68 -1.06 13.18
CA VAL A 134 -0.30 -1.86 12.02
C VAL A 134 0.78 -2.85 12.44
N THR A 135 0.59 -4.12 12.10
CA THR A 135 1.54 -5.20 12.41
C THR A 135 1.95 -5.92 11.12
N GLY A 136 3.18 -6.41 11.12
CA GLY A 136 3.78 -7.07 9.97
C GLY A 136 4.62 -8.26 10.40
N SER A 137 4.68 -9.28 9.54
CA SER A 137 5.50 -10.47 9.78
C SER A 137 5.83 -11.19 8.48
N SER A 138 6.82 -12.08 8.54
CA SER A 138 7.09 -13.02 7.47
C SER A 138 7.36 -14.42 8.00
N THR A 139 7.04 -15.41 7.18
CA THR A 139 7.24 -16.82 7.47
C THR A 139 8.01 -17.49 6.35
N PHE A 140 8.94 -18.36 6.71
CA PHE A 140 9.78 -19.11 5.80
C PHE A 140 9.64 -20.61 6.08
N LEU A 141 9.35 -21.38 5.04
CA LEU A 141 9.28 -22.83 5.13
C LEU A 141 10.49 -23.46 4.43
N ASN A 142 11.26 -24.26 5.17
CA ASN A 142 12.42 -25.02 4.66
C ASN A 142 13.39 -24.13 3.85
N ALA A 143 13.65 -22.93 4.35
CA ALA A 143 14.50 -21.95 3.69
C ALA A 143 15.97 -22.12 4.09
N THR A 144 16.86 -22.03 3.11
CA THR A 144 18.31 -22.05 3.26
C THR A 144 18.96 -21.00 2.38
N LEU A 145 19.97 -20.33 2.92
CA LEU A 145 20.80 -19.34 2.25
C LEU A 145 22.17 -19.93 1.91
N GLY A 146 22.20 -21.22 1.56
CA GLY A 146 23.42 -21.95 1.23
C GLY A 146 24.40 -21.99 2.40
N SER A 147 25.62 -21.49 2.21
CA SER A 147 26.69 -21.45 3.20
C SER A 147 26.37 -20.58 4.42
N LEU A 148 25.40 -19.66 4.33
CA LEU A 148 24.89 -18.90 5.48
C LEU A 148 23.95 -19.72 6.38
N GLY A 149 23.56 -20.93 5.96
CA GLY A 149 22.79 -21.87 6.76
C GLY A 149 21.28 -21.81 6.53
N ALA A 150 20.54 -22.39 7.48
CA ALA A 150 19.08 -22.42 7.47
C ALA A 150 18.50 -21.10 8.01
N VAL A 151 17.36 -20.69 7.45
CA VAL A 151 16.62 -19.53 7.91
C VAL A 151 15.61 -19.96 8.96
N ALA A 152 15.50 -19.19 10.05
CA ALA A 152 14.46 -19.42 11.06
C ALA A 152 13.07 -19.28 10.42
N ALA A 153 12.10 -20.08 10.85
CA ALA A 153 10.76 -20.04 10.26
C ALA A 153 10.09 -18.66 10.38
N THR A 154 10.38 -17.91 11.44
CA THR A 154 9.90 -16.55 11.67
C THR A 154 11.07 -15.68 12.11
N PRO A 155 11.89 -15.14 11.18
CA PRO A 155 13.03 -14.32 11.53
C PRO A 155 12.57 -13.01 12.19
N ALA A 156 13.40 -12.46 13.07
CA ALA A 156 13.12 -11.17 13.70
C ALA A 156 13.00 -10.06 12.62
N PRO A 157 12.21 -8.99 12.86
CA PRO A 157 12.11 -7.88 11.92
C PRO A 157 13.48 -7.31 11.56
N ASN A 158 13.68 -7.00 10.28
CA ASN A 158 14.90 -6.42 9.71
C ASN A 158 16.16 -7.26 9.97
N THR A 159 16.05 -8.59 9.91
CA THR A 159 17.22 -9.48 10.03
C THR A 159 18.09 -9.35 8.79
N THR A 160 19.30 -8.81 8.95
CA THR A 160 20.23 -8.55 7.84
C THR A 160 21.37 -9.57 7.82
N LEU A 161 21.72 -10.04 6.62
CA LEU A 161 22.78 -11.01 6.39
C LEU A 161 23.66 -10.51 5.25
N ALA A 162 24.95 -10.36 5.54
CA ALA A 162 25.93 -9.93 4.55
C ALA A 162 26.35 -11.11 3.66
N VAL A 163 26.30 -10.91 2.35
CA VAL A 163 26.85 -11.84 1.36
C VAL A 163 28.23 -11.35 0.97
N ASN A 164 29.23 -12.16 1.26
CA ASN A 164 30.63 -11.83 1.02
C ASN A 164 31.24 -12.84 0.05
N VAL A 165 32.04 -12.35 -0.90
CA VAL A 165 32.94 -13.17 -1.71
C VAL A 165 34.36 -12.80 -1.31
N ALA A 166 35.07 -13.77 -0.74
CA ALA A 166 36.33 -13.51 -0.03
C ALA A 166 36.14 -12.38 1.01
N THR A 167 36.82 -11.23 0.83
CA THR A 167 36.74 -10.07 1.74
C THR A 167 35.84 -8.96 1.21
N VAL A 168 35.11 -9.17 0.12
CA VAL A 168 34.26 -8.14 -0.51
C VAL A 168 32.80 -8.42 -0.20
N HIS A 169 32.11 -7.41 0.31
CA HIS A 169 30.68 -7.42 0.53
C HIS A 169 29.94 -7.06 -0.76
N ILE A 170 29.21 -8.02 -1.34
CA ILE A 170 28.63 -7.90 -2.69
C ILE A 170 27.11 -7.80 -2.69
N ALA A 171 26.44 -8.25 -1.64
CA ALA A 171 24.99 -8.19 -1.51
C ALA A 171 24.57 -8.24 -0.03
N THR A 172 23.38 -7.72 0.25
CA THR A 172 22.74 -7.82 1.56
C THR A 172 21.42 -8.55 1.38
N ILE A 173 21.20 -9.59 2.19
CA ILE A 173 19.90 -10.26 2.30
C ILE A 173 19.22 -9.71 3.55
N ILE A 174 18.00 -9.23 3.39
CA ILE A 174 17.17 -8.70 4.46
C ILE A 174 15.93 -9.59 4.55
N LEU A 175 15.77 -10.23 5.70
CA LEU A 175 14.63 -11.08 6.01
C LEU A 175 13.68 -10.30 6.91
N ASN A 176 12.37 -10.43 6.66
CA ASN A 176 11.33 -9.72 7.39
C ASN A 176 11.60 -8.21 7.43
N GLU A 177 11.95 -7.61 6.29
CA GLU A 177 12.19 -6.17 6.23
C GLU A 177 10.86 -5.44 6.49
N GLN A 178 10.83 -4.63 7.54
CA GLN A 178 9.66 -3.86 7.96
C GLN A 178 9.97 -2.38 7.82
N ILE A 179 9.35 -1.75 6.84
CA ILE A 179 9.50 -0.34 6.51
C ILE A 179 8.29 0.40 7.04
N HIS A 180 8.49 1.19 8.09
CA HIS A 180 7.50 2.14 8.57
C HIS A 180 7.56 3.39 7.70
N ASN A 181 6.56 3.56 6.86
CA ASN A 181 6.52 4.66 5.91
C ASN A 181 6.10 5.97 6.62
N PRO A 182 6.48 7.14 6.08
CA PRO A 182 6.11 8.43 6.67
C PRO A 182 4.60 8.70 6.74
N ASP A 183 3.80 8.04 5.91
CA ASP A 183 2.33 8.11 5.92
C ASP A 183 1.67 7.23 7.00
N GLY A 184 2.48 6.52 7.80
CA GLY A 184 2.03 5.61 8.85
C GLY A 184 1.69 4.21 8.35
N SER A 185 1.84 3.93 7.05
CA SER A 185 1.72 2.58 6.49
C SER A 185 2.92 1.71 6.87
N LEU A 186 2.73 0.39 6.79
CA LEU A 186 3.78 -0.59 7.02
C LEU A 186 3.95 -1.44 5.76
N THR A 187 5.15 -1.43 5.20
CA THR A 187 5.56 -2.38 4.16
C THR A 187 6.39 -3.49 4.78
N VAL A 188 6.04 -4.73 4.45
CA VAL A 188 6.79 -5.93 4.83
C VAL A 188 7.28 -6.61 3.57
N ASN A 189 8.60 -6.67 3.39
CA ASN A 189 9.22 -7.54 2.39
C ASN A 189 9.71 -8.78 3.13
N ALA A 190 9.15 -9.96 2.82
CA ALA A 190 9.59 -11.19 3.48
C ALA A 190 11.07 -11.44 3.17
N LEU A 191 11.44 -11.44 1.89
CA LEU A 191 12.82 -11.56 1.44
C LEU A 191 13.17 -10.41 0.51
N HIS A 192 14.21 -9.67 0.86
CA HIS A 192 14.78 -8.61 0.03
C HIS A 192 16.28 -8.85 -0.13
N VAL A 193 16.72 -9.05 -1.38
CA VAL A 193 18.13 -9.16 -1.73
C VAL A 193 18.56 -7.90 -2.43
N LYS A 194 19.51 -7.18 -1.86
CA LYS A 194 20.09 -5.96 -2.40
C LYS A 194 21.50 -6.21 -2.90
N LEU A 195 21.72 -6.06 -4.20
CA LEU A 195 23.04 -6.15 -4.81
C LEU A 195 23.79 -4.83 -4.68
N LEU A 196 24.99 -4.89 -4.12
CA LEU A 196 25.84 -3.74 -3.87
C LEU A 196 26.73 -3.53 -5.09
N GLY A 197 26.25 -2.71 -6.02
CA GLY A 197 27.04 -2.32 -7.19
C GLY A 197 28.26 -1.49 -6.82
N GLY A 198 29.16 -1.28 -7.79
CA GLY A 198 30.27 -0.33 -7.65
C GLY A 198 31.46 -0.80 -6.79
N VAL A 199 31.44 -2.04 -6.28
CA VAL A 199 32.58 -2.66 -5.60
C VAL A 199 33.31 -3.64 -6.53
N LEU A 200 34.63 -3.78 -6.35
CA LEU A 200 35.44 -4.72 -7.10
C LEU A 200 34.99 -6.16 -6.82
N GLY A 201 34.48 -6.86 -7.84
CA GLY A 201 33.88 -8.19 -7.69
C GLY A 201 32.37 -8.17 -7.40
N SER A 202 31.70 -7.03 -7.53
CA SER A 202 30.23 -6.96 -7.52
C SER A 202 29.62 -7.85 -8.62
N LEU A 203 28.50 -8.49 -8.30
CA LEU A 203 27.71 -9.25 -9.27
C LEU A 203 26.84 -8.32 -10.14
N GLY A 204 26.54 -7.12 -9.63
CA GLY A 204 25.62 -6.16 -10.22
C GLY A 204 25.10 -5.18 -9.18
N SER A 205 24.03 -4.47 -9.52
CA SER A 205 23.27 -3.60 -8.63
C SER A 205 21.78 -3.85 -8.78
N GLY A 206 21.01 -3.52 -7.75
CA GLY A 206 19.55 -3.58 -7.78
C GLY A 206 19.00 -4.55 -6.74
N ASP A 207 17.72 -4.84 -6.83
CA ASP A 207 16.93 -5.44 -5.77
C ASP A 207 16.11 -6.63 -6.30
N VAL A 208 16.00 -7.66 -5.46
CA VAL A 208 15.08 -8.78 -5.66
C VAL A 208 14.22 -8.90 -4.42
N ILE A 209 12.92 -8.69 -4.58
CA ILE A 209 11.93 -8.75 -3.52
C ILE A 209 11.01 -9.94 -3.78
N VAL A 210 10.84 -10.79 -2.76
CA VAL A 210 9.94 -11.93 -2.79
C VAL A 210 8.96 -11.83 -1.61
N SER A 211 7.68 -11.91 -1.96
CA SER A 211 6.51 -11.75 -1.09
C SER A 211 6.57 -10.41 -0.34
N SER A 212 5.92 -9.39 -0.91
CA SER A 212 5.80 -8.07 -0.33
C SER A 212 4.33 -7.73 -0.07
N VAL A 213 4.08 -7.09 1.06
CA VAL A 213 2.77 -6.59 1.44
C VAL A 213 2.91 -5.19 2.02
N THR A 214 1.92 -4.35 1.77
CA THR A 214 1.80 -3.03 2.40
C THR A 214 0.40 -2.90 2.96
N CYS A 215 0.27 -2.52 4.23
CA CYS A 215 -0.99 -2.01 4.77
C CYS A 215 -0.86 -0.52 5.03
N GLY A 216 -1.91 0.22 4.70
CA GLY A 216 -2.06 1.61 5.07
C GLY A 216 -2.02 1.83 6.59
N PRO A 217 -2.04 3.10 7.02
CA PRO A 217 -2.01 3.45 8.43
C PRO A 217 -3.17 2.82 9.19
N ALA A 218 -2.96 2.65 10.49
CA ALA A 218 -3.99 2.17 11.41
C ALA A 218 -5.31 2.95 11.19
N GLY A 219 -6.39 2.22 10.98
CA GLY A 219 -7.70 2.83 10.73
C GLY A 219 -8.09 3.71 11.90
N LEU A 220 -8.47 4.97 11.65
CA LEU A 220 -9.16 5.77 12.66
C LEU A 220 -10.42 5.01 13.11
N PRO A 221 -10.83 5.11 14.38
CA PRO A 221 -12.09 4.52 14.82
C PRO A 221 -13.17 5.01 13.88
N VAL A 222 -13.71 4.11 13.04
CA VAL A 222 -14.83 4.47 12.18
C VAL A 222 -15.92 4.94 13.14
N PRO A 223 -16.35 6.22 13.12
CA PRO A 223 -17.58 6.55 13.76
C PRO A 223 -18.59 5.70 13.00
N LEU A 224 -19.12 4.67 13.66
CA LEU A 224 -20.35 4.06 13.23
C LEU A 224 -21.24 5.26 12.90
N ALA A 225 -21.59 5.42 11.63
CA ALA A 225 -22.70 6.25 11.24
C ALA A 225 -23.93 5.58 11.87
N SER A 226 -24.05 5.69 13.18
CA SER A 226 -25.28 5.51 13.90
C SER A 226 -26.27 6.36 13.09
N GLY A 227 -27.36 5.74 12.65
CA GLY A 227 -28.31 6.38 11.72
C GLY A 227 -28.80 7.76 12.15
N ALA A 228 -28.47 8.21 13.37
CA ALA A 228 -28.56 9.58 13.85
C ALA A 228 -28.12 10.66 12.84
N GLY A 229 -27.02 10.48 12.09
CA GLY A 229 -26.58 11.49 11.11
C GLY A 229 -27.59 11.71 9.97
N MET A 230 -28.20 10.62 9.48
CA MET A 230 -29.27 10.65 8.48
C MET A 230 -30.57 11.24 9.06
N TRP A 231 -30.90 10.91 10.31
CA TRP A 231 -32.05 11.51 11.02
C TRP A 231 -31.89 13.00 11.28
N ILE A 232 -30.67 13.47 11.60
CA ILE A 232 -30.38 14.90 11.77
C ILE A 232 -30.53 15.64 10.43
N ALA A 233 -30.05 15.05 9.33
CA ALA A 233 -30.20 15.62 7.99
C ALA A 233 -31.68 15.67 7.54
N PHE A 234 -32.48 14.62 7.78
CA PHE A 234 -33.92 14.64 7.52
C PHE A 234 -34.68 15.59 8.45
N GLY A 235 -34.28 15.69 9.72
CA GLY A 235 -34.85 16.63 10.68
C GLY A 235 -34.64 18.08 10.24
N LEU A 236 -33.44 18.44 9.78
CA LEU A 236 -33.13 19.77 9.25
C LEU A 236 -33.91 20.09 7.96
N LEU A 237 -34.03 19.13 7.02
CA LEU A 237 -34.86 19.29 5.82
C LEU A 237 -36.35 19.53 6.17
N GLY A 238 -36.88 18.82 7.18
CA GLY A 238 -38.25 19.03 7.66
C GLY A 238 -38.50 20.43 8.24
N VAL A 239 -37.52 20.99 8.98
CA VAL A 239 -37.64 22.33 9.59
C VAL A 239 -37.65 23.45 8.55
N PHE A 240 -36.94 23.29 7.43
CA PHE A 240 -36.90 24.32 6.38
C PHE A 240 -38.02 24.18 5.32
N ALA A 241 -38.47 22.96 5.00
CA ALA A 241 -39.48 22.75 3.97
C ALA A 241 -40.91 23.16 4.41
N VAL A 242 -41.25 22.96 5.69
CA VAL A 242 -42.60 23.23 6.22
C VAL A 242 -42.98 24.72 6.22
N PRO A 243 -42.17 25.67 6.72
CA PRO A 243 -42.55 27.08 6.74
C PRO A 243 -42.60 27.71 5.34
N VAL A 244 -41.77 27.25 4.39
CA VAL A 244 -41.79 27.74 2.99
C VAL A 244 -43.04 27.25 2.26
N GLY A 245 -43.45 25.99 2.46
CA GLY A 245 -44.68 25.45 1.87
C GLY A 245 -45.95 26.17 2.35
N VAL A 246 -46.03 26.48 3.65
CA VAL A 246 -47.19 27.21 4.23
C VAL A 246 -47.26 28.66 3.75
N GLY A 247 -46.11 29.33 3.54
CA GLY A 247 -46.05 30.69 3.01
C GLY A 247 -46.51 30.81 1.54
N VAL A 248 -46.16 29.82 0.72
CA VAL A 248 -46.54 29.80 -0.71
C VAL A 248 -48.03 29.50 -0.89
N ILE A 249 -48.60 28.59 -0.08
CA ILE A 249 -50.03 28.27 -0.14
C ILE A 249 -50.88 29.46 0.32
N ARG A 250 -50.50 30.15 1.40
CA ARG A 250 -51.22 31.35 1.87
C ARG A 250 -51.22 32.51 0.88
N ARG A 251 -50.17 32.69 0.07
CA ARG A 251 -50.11 33.75 -0.95
C ARG A 251 -51.01 33.45 -2.16
N ARG A 252 -51.23 32.17 -2.51
CA ARG A 252 -52.11 31.80 -3.62
C ARG A 252 -53.59 31.99 -3.27
N SER A 253 -53.98 31.92 -1.99
CA SER A 253 -55.36 32.15 -1.56
C SER A 253 -55.76 33.63 -1.45
N ALA A 254 -54.79 34.57 -1.47
CA ALA A 254 -55.05 36.00 -1.28
C ALA A 254 -55.18 36.80 -2.61
N THR A 255 -55.10 36.13 -3.77
CA THR A 255 -55.13 36.75 -5.11
C THR A 255 -56.35 36.36 -5.93
N SER A 256 -57.41 35.89 -5.28
CA SER A 256 -58.70 35.56 -5.93
C SER A 256 -59.81 36.44 -5.36
N PHE A 257 -59.86 37.71 -5.77
CA PHE A 257 -61.02 38.59 -5.72
C PHE A 257 -60.97 39.55 -6.90
#